data_AF-A0A7X7IUQ9-F1
#
_entry.id   AF-A0A7X7IUQ9-F1
#
_cell.length_a   1.000
_cell.length_b   1.000
_cell.length_c   1.000
_cell.angle_alpha   90.00
_cell.angle_beta   90.00
_cell.angle_gamma   90.00
#
_symmetry.space_group_name_H-M   'P 1'
#
loop_
_entity.id
_entity.type
_entity.pdbx_description
1 polymer ?
#
loop_
_entity_poly.entity_id
_entity_poly.type
_entity_poly.pdbx_seq_one_letter_code
_entity_poly.pdbx_strand_id
1 'polypeptide(L)'
;MPESQRKGSQMRCLQMTSGDRSAVAAALGALIEGFGDVRNSDLWAPKGFREPAEIRLDETQGFLKSAEQRTLLKNWWIAPGLMKVRTPPWDLVSTCRLGGAPGLMLVEAKAHLSEMNSDPCTANEKRNIGTMRQALDEATEKWNDLLRAASEAQGWKPRHWIKLVPSCHFELACRLAFALKVAEMGIPVALVYLGFLRAEELEEQNCILFRNAEEWRLWLAEKTKQTVPEEIWDSTFDVNGTPLSVLVRAASVDLPPRNAGG
;
A
#
# COMPACT_ATOMS: atom_id res chain seq x y z
N MET A 1 -12.24 -20.83 -1.18
CA MET A 1 -10.85 -20.41 -1.47
C MET A 1 -9.93 -21.61 -1.27
N PRO A 2 -9.13 -21.98 -2.29
CA PRO A 2 -8.08 -23.00 -2.16
C PRO A 2 -7.11 -22.66 -1.02
N GLU A 3 -6.61 -23.68 -0.34
CA GLU A 3 -5.73 -23.56 0.84
C GLU A 3 -4.41 -22.82 0.53
N SER A 4 -3.93 -22.90 -0.71
CA SER A 4 -2.76 -22.16 -1.21
C SER A 4 -2.95 -20.65 -1.27
N GLN A 5 -4.20 -20.16 -1.27
CA GLN A 5 -4.52 -18.72 -1.24
C GLN A 5 -4.76 -18.21 0.19
N ARG A 6 -4.81 -19.08 1.20
CA ARG A 6 -5.07 -18.71 2.61
C ARG A 6 -3.79 -18.41 3.39
N LYS A 7 -2.86 -17.65 2.82
CA LYS A 7 -1.55 -17.38 3.45
C LYS A 7 -1.28 -15.89 3.55
N GLY A 8 -0.60 -15.51 4.64
CA GLY A 8 -0.13 -14.15 4.87
C GLY A 8 -1.24 -13.13 5.18
N SER A 9 -0.95 -11.87 4.85
CA SER A 9 -1.83 -10.74 5.11
C SER A 9 -3.19 -10.79 4.41
N GLN A 10 -3.31 -11.49 3.28
CA GLN A 10 -4.54 -11.54 2.47
C GLN A 10 -5.75 -11.99 3.29
N MET A 11 -5.65 -13.08 4.05
CA MET A 11 -6.75 -13.59 4.87
C MET A 11 -7.26 -12.56 5.89
N ARG A 12 -6.34 -11.73 6.40
CA ARG A 12 -6.66 -10.71 7.39
C ARG A 12 -7.25 -9.45 6.75
N CYS A 13 -6.82 -9.09 5.54
CA CYS A 13 -7.52 -8.09 4.74
C CYS A 13 -8.97 -8.52 4.43
N LEU A 14 -9.18 -9.79 4.08
CA LEU A 14 -10.52 -10.34 3.87
C LEU A 14 -11.35 -10.32 5.16
N GLN A 15 -10.79 -10.77 6.28
CA GLN A 15 -11.50 -10.76 7.54
C GLN A 15 -11.86 -9.33 8.00
N MET A 16 -10.92 -8.38 7.88
CA MET A 16 -11.13 -6.96 8.20
C MET A 16 -12.27 -6.34 7.38
N THR A 17 -12.53 -6.84 6.17
CA THR A 17 -13.54 -6.31 5.23
C THR A 17 -14.81 -7.18 5.14
N SER A 18 -14.97 -8.18 6.01
CA SER A 18 -16.09 -9.14 5.98
C SER A 18 -17.29 -8.75 6.87
N GLY A 19 -17.15 -7.74 7.72
CA GLY A 19 -18.20 -7.29 8.65
C GLY A 19 -19.31 -6.46 7.99
N ASP A 20 -20.23 -5.95 8.81
CA ASP A 20 -21.16 -4.92 8.35
C ASP A 20 -20.41 -3.63 7.97
N ARG A 21 -21.04 -2.80 7.13
CA ARG A 21 -20.39 -1.60 6.58
C ARG A 21 -19.95 -0.60 7.64
N SER A 22 -20.62 -0.55 8.81
CA SER A 22 -20.23 0.36 9.89
C SER A 22 -18.97 -0.15 10.59
N ALA A 23 -18.91 -1.44 10.91
CA ALA A 23 -17.74 -2.07 11.50
C ALA A 23 -16.51 -1.99 10.59
N VAL A 24 -16.69 -2.26 9.29
CA VAL A 24 -15.59 -2.16 8.30
C VAL A 24 -15.11 -0.71 8.18
N ALA A 25 -16.01 0.27 8.05
CA ALA A 25 -15.62 1.67 7.98
C ALA A 25 -14.86 2.14 9.22
N ALA A 26 -15.25 1.69 10.42
CA ALA A 26 -14.52 1.99 11.66
C ALA A 26 -13.12 1.37 11.66
N ALA A 27 -12.98 0.11 11.24
CA ALA A 27 -11.69 -0.58 11.16
C ALA A 27 -10.74 0.08 10.16
N LEU A 28 -11.24 0.46 8.97
CA LEU A 28 -10.46 1.16 7.95
C LEU A 28 -10.15 2.61 8.36
N GLY A 29 -11.09 3.29 9.03
CA GLY A 29 -10.90 4.63 9.57
C GLY A 29 -9.78 4.69 10.60
N ALA A 30 -9.65 3.66 11.45
CA ALA A 30 -8.56 3.55 12.42
C ALA A 30 -7.16 3.49 11.75
N LEU A 31 -7.06 2.98 10.51
CA LEU A 31 -5.79 2.95 9.78
C LEU A 31 -5.33 4.35 9.35
N ILE A 32 -6.25 5.30 9.17
CA ILE A 32 -5.92 6.67 8.76
C ILE A 32 -6.27 7.70 9.83
N GLU A 33 -6.44 7.26 11.08
CA GLU A 33 -6.74 8.12 12.21
C GLU A 33 -5.72 9.27 12.31
N GLY A 34 -6.23 10.49 12.47
CA GLY A 34 -5.45 11.74 12.46
C GLY A 34 -5.21 12.35 11.08
N PHE A 35 -5.44 11.60 9.99
CA PHE A 35 -5.21 12.05 8.60
C PHE A 35 -6.51 12.10 7.77
N GLY A 36 -7.53 11.34 8.17
CA GLY A 36 -8.82 11.33 7.49
C GLY A 36 -9.88 10.44 8.12
N ASP A 37 -10.96 10.24 7.37
CA ASP A 37 -12.09 9.39 7.76
C ASP A 37 -12.55 8.47 6.63
N VAL A 38 -12.95 7.25 7.01
CA VAL A 38 -13.65 6.29 6.14
C VAL A 38 -15.09 6.17 6.64
N ARG A 39 -16.05 6.26 5.72
CA ARG A 39 -17.49 6.26 6.01
C ARG A 39 -18.12 4.95 5.53
N ASN A 40 -19.28 4.64 6.09
CA ASN A 40 -20.08 3.51 5.63
C ASN A 40 -20.56 3.65 4.17
N SER A 41 -20.48 4.83 3.55
CA SER A 41 -20.79 5.07 2.14
C SER A 41 -19.60 4.88 1.21
N ASP A 42 -18.38 4.75 1.75
CA ASP A 42 -17.16 4.62 0.95
C ASP A 42 -17.05 3.25 0.25
N LEU A 43 -16.32 3.22 -0.85
CA LEU A 43 -16.02 1.99 -1.55
C LEU A 43 -14.74 1.40 -0.97
N TRP A 44 -14.69 0.08 -0.80
CA TRP A 44 -13.46 -0.62 -0.49
C TRP A 44 -13.37 -1.94 -1.24
N ALA A 45 -12.16 -2.42 -1.41
CA ALA A 45 -11.86 -3.74 -1.91
C ALA A 45 -10.61 -4.30 -1.21
N PRO A 46 -10.55 -5.61 -0.93
CA PRO A 46 -11.61 -6.61 -1.16
C PRO A 46 -12.86 -6.37 -0.30
N LYS A 47 -14.00 -6.99 -0.64
CA LYS A 47 -15.24 -6.92 0.18
C LYS A 47 -15.44 -8.24 0.93
N GLY A 48 -14.46 -8.55 1.75
CA GLY A 48 -14.40 -9.77 2.52
C GLY A 48 -14.40 -11.03 1.67
N PHE A 49 -14.75 -12.16 2.30
CA PHE A 49 -14.72 -13.46 1.63
C PHE A 49 -15.71 -13.62 0.47
N ARG A 50 -16.69 -12.71 0.33
CA ARG A 50 -17.70 -12.74 -0.75
C ARG A 50 -17.13 -12.22 -2.07
N GLU A 51 -16.35 -11.14 -2.01
CA GLU A 51 -15.65 -10.57 -3.15
C GLU A 51 -14.16 -10.41 -2.78
N PRO A 52 -13.39 -11.52 -2.78
CA PRO A 52 -12.04 -11.54 -2.22
C PRO A 52 -10.96 -10.99 -3.16
N ALA A 53 -11.34 -10.51 -4.34
CA ALA A 53 -10.40 -10.07 -5.34
C ALA A 53 -9.67 -8.80 -4.88
N GLU A 54 -8.35 -8.86 -4.81
CA GLU A 54 -7.49 -7.70 -4.81
C GLU A 54 -7.68 -6.91 -6.09
N ILE A 55 -7.49 -5.59 -6.00
CA ILE A 55 -7.80 -4.70 -7.12
C ILE A 55 -6.56 -4.04 -7.69
N ARG A 56 -6.68 -3.67 -8.97
CA ARG A 56 -5.75 -2.82 -9.68
C ARG A 56 -6.42 -1.48 -9.96
N LEU A 57 -5.73 -0.38 -9.69
CA LEU A 57 -6.30 0.97 -9.79
C LEU A 57 -6.66 1.34 -11.24
N ASP A 58 -5.94 0.83 -12.24
CA ASP A 58 -6.21 1.08 -13.66
C ASP A 58 -7.35 0.24 -14.24
N GLU A 59 -7.74 -0.85 -13.57
CA GLU A 59 -8.80 -1.74 -14.04
C GLU A 59 -10.12 -1.54 -13.28
N THR A 60 -10.03 -1.21 -11.99
CA THR A 60 -11.20 -1.23 -11.10
C THR A 60 -11.91 0.11 -11.07
N GLN A 61 -13.21 0.09 -11.36
CA GLN A 61 -14.04 1.29 -11.36
C GLN A 61 -14.36 1.75 -9.93
N GLY A 62 -14.62 3.04 -9.77
CA GLY A 62 -15.03 3.65 -8.49
C GLY A 62 -13.90 4.24 -7.65
N PHE A 63 -12.66 3.78 -7.81
CA PHE A 63 -11.51 4.33 -7.07
C PHE A 63 -10.86 5.52 -7.77
N LEU A 64 -10.48 5.39 -9.05
CA LEU A 64 -10.05 6.53 -9.87
C LEU A 64 -11.26 7.21 -10.52
N LYS A 65 -11.30 8.56 -10.49
CA LYS A 65 -12.45 9.39 -10.86
C LYS A 65 -12.87 9.21 -12.33
N SER A 66 -11.91 8.98 -13.24
CA SER A 66 -12.18 8.88 -14.68
C SER A 66 -11.45 7.72 -15.36
N ALA A 67 -11.95 7.32 -16.54
CA ALA A 67 -11.27 6.36 -17.42
C ALA A 67 -9.93 6.91 -17.96
N GLU A 68 -9.81 8.23 -18.07
CA GLU A 68 -8.58 8.91 -18.47
C GLU A 68 -7.49 8.75 -17.40
N GLN A 69 -7.83 8.92 -16.11
CA GLN A 69 -6.88 8.68 -15.01
C GLN A 69 -6.41 7.23 -14.97
N ARG A 70 -7.31 6.26 -15.18
CA ARG A 70 -6.95 4.84 -15.28
C ARG A 70 -6.00 4.57 -16.45
N THR A 71 -6.30 5.13 -17.62
CA THR A 71 -5.44 5.03 -18.81
C THR A 71 -4.08 5.69 -18.60
N LEU A 72 -4.04 6.86 -17.96
CA LEU A 72 -2.81 7.58 -17.65
C LEU A 72 -1.92 6.76 -16.71
N LEU A 73 -2.50 6.23 -15.62
CA LEU A 73 -1.77 5.39 -14.68
C LEU A 73 -1.21 4.13 -15.36
N LYS A 74 -2.02 3.48 -16.20
CA LYS A 74 -1.61 2.30 -16.96
C LYS A 74 -0.46 2.60 -17.92
N ASN A 75 -0.58 3.66 -18.72
CA ASN A 75 0.43 4.01 -19.73
C ASN A 75 1.72 4.55 -19.13
N TRP A 76 1.66 5.13 -17.92
CA TRP A 76 2.83 5.51 -17.17
C TRP A 76 3.63 4.29 -16.67
N TRP A 77 2.94 3.23 -16.27
CA TRP A 77 3.59 2.03 -15.70
C TRP A 77 3.94 0.95 -16.75
N ILE A 78 3.10 0.79 -17.77
CA ILE A 78 3.17 -0.31 -18.73
C ILE A 78 3.55 0.22 -20.11
N ALA A 79 4.57 -0.39 -20.73
CA ALA A 79 4.98 -0.02 -22.07
C ALA A 79 3.83 -0.21 -23.09
N PRO A 80 3.70 0.67 -24.10
CA PRO A 80 2.64 0.56 -25.11
C PRO A 80 2.61 -0.81 -25.81
N GLY A 81 1.39 -1.33 -26.02
CA GLY A 81 1.15 -2.59 -26.73
C GLY A 81 1.33 -3.87 -25.89
N LEU A 82 1.65 -3.77 -24.59
CA LEU A 82 1.80 -4.93 -23.70
C LEU A 82 0.47 -5.32 -23.03
N MET A 83 -0.41 -5.97 -23.80
CA MET A 83 -1.78 -6.31 -23.36
C MET A 83 -1.87 -7.35 -22.23
N LYS A 84 -0.81 -8.13 -21.99
CA LYS A 84 -0.76 -9.17 -20.93
C LYS A 84 -0.13 -8.70 -19.63
N VAL A 85 0.57 -7.56 -19.65
CA VAL A 85 1.16 -6.97 -18.46
C VAL A 85 0.07 -6.30 -17.64
N ARG A 86 0.25 -6.28 -16.32
CA ARG A 86 -0.67 -5.71 -15.34
C ARG A 86 0.10 -4.78 -14.41
N THR A 87 -0.57 -3.76 -13.89
CA THR A 87 -0.07 -2.95 -12.78
C THR A 87 -0.07 -3.79 -11.50
N PRO A 88 0.67 -3.41 -10.45
CA PRO A 88 0.65 -4.12 -9.16
C PRO A 88 -0.75 -4.09 -8.50
N PRO A 89 -1.15 -5.16 -7.78
CA PRO A 89 -2.41 -5.18 -7.04
C PRO A 89 -2.23 -4.44 -5.72
N TRP A 90 -3.34 -4.17 -5.04
CA TRP A 90 -3.35 -3.65 -3.68
C TRP A 90 -4.07 -4.62 -2.75
N ASP A 91 -3.48 -4.87 -1.59
CA ASP A 91 -4.05 -5.78 -0.57
C ASP A 91 -5.38 -5.24 -0.03
N LEU A 92 -5.46 -3.92 0.10
CA LEU A 92 -6.69 -3.21 0.43
C LEU A 92 -6.69 -1.80 -0.17
N VAL A 93 -7.83 -1.37 -0.70
CA VAL A 93 -8.07 0.01 -1.15
C VAL A 93 -9.41 0.48 -0.59
N SER A 94 -9.48 1.74 -0.17
CA SER A 94 -10.73 2.40 0.18
C SER A 94 -10.79 3.80 -0.42
N THR A 95 -11.97 4.23 -0.87
CA THR A 95 -12.25 5.68 -0.92
C THR A 95 -12.35 6.19 0.51
N CYS A 96 -11.97 7.44 0.71
CA CYS A 96 -12.00 8.07 2.02
C CYS A 96 -12.05 9.59 1.87
N ARG A 97 -12.04 10.29 3.00
CA ARG A 97 -11.79 11.73 3.05
C ARG A 97 -10.46 11.99 3.73
N LEU A 98 -9.61 12.79 3.10
CA LEU A 98 -8.30 13.22 3.62
C LEU A 98 -8.29 14.75 3.60
N GLY A 99 -8.07 15.38 4.75
CA GLY A 99 -8.20 16.84 4.88
C GLY A 99 -9.56 17.40 4.44
N GLY A 100 -10.63 16.59 4.57
CA GLY A 100 -11.99 16.95 4.14
C GLY A 100 -12.28 16.82 2.64
N ALA A 101 -11.29 16.47 1.82
CA ALA A 101 -11.45 16.24 0.38
C ALA A 101 -11.57 14.73 0.06
N PRO A 102 -12.29 14.34 -1.01
CA PRO A 102 -12.34 12.94 -1.46
C PRO A 102 -10.95 12.44 -1.88
N GLY A 103 -10.53 11.31 -1.33
CA GLY A 103 -9.21 10.70 -1.53
C GLY A 103 -9.24 9.18 -1.55
N LEU A 104 -8.05 8.59 -1.54
CA LEU A 104 -7.84 7.15 -1.52
C LEU A 104 -6.95 6.73 -0.35
N MET A 105 -7.37 5.70 0.37
CA MET A 105 -6.50 4.92 1.23
C MET A 105 -6.00 3.71 0.44
N LEU A 106 -4.69 3.58 0.31
CA LEU A 106 -4.02 2.49 -0.41
C LEU A 106 -3.20 1.68 0.60
N VAL A 107 -3.40 0.37 0.70
CA VAL A 107 -2.78 -0.46 1.74
C VAL A 107 -1.85 -1.52 1.14
N GLU A 108 -0.63 -1.57 1.65
CA GLU A 108 0.28 -2.72 1.58
C GLU A 108 0.25 -3.42 2.93
N ALA A 109 -0.19 -4.68 2.96
CA ALA A 109 -0.35 -5.40 4.22
C ALA A 109 0.64 -6.55 4.34
N LYS A 110 1.27 -6.69 5.50
CA LYS A 110 2.15 -7.80 5.85
C LYS A 110 1.71 -8.47 7.16
N ALA A 111 1.87 -9.79 7.26
CA ALA A 111 1.51 -10.56 8.46
C ALA A 111 2.69 -11.27 9.13
N HIS A 112 3.85 -11.37 8.47
CA HIS A 112 5.05 -11.97 9.07
C HIS A 112 6.36 -11.47 8.43
N LEU A 113 7.48 -11.65 9.14
CA LEU A 113 8.79 -11.08 8.78
C LEU A 113 9.39 -11.64 7.49
N SER A 114 8.96 -12.81 7.02
CA SER A 114 9.52 -13.41 5.79
C SER A 114 8.86 -12.91 4.50
N GLU A 115 7.73 -12.19 4.57
CA GLU A 115 7.03 -11.71 3.37
C GLU A 115 7.84 -10.67 2.56
N MET A 116 8.81 -9.95 3.15
CA MET A 116 9.68 -9.01 2.41
C MET A 116 11.05 -9.59 2.02
N ASN A 117 11.38 -10.83 2.40
CA ASN A 117 12.72 -11.38 2.16
C ASN A 117 12.93 -11.85 0.70
N SER A 118 11.90 -11.83 -0.14
CA SER A 118 11.97 -12.33 -1.51
C SER A 118 10.94 -11.64 -2.41
N ASP A 119 11.18 -10.37 -2.73
CA ASP A 119 10.49 -9.68 -3.83
C ASP A 119 11.43 -9.50 -5.03
N PRO A 120 11.62 -10.55 -5.85
CA PRO A 120 12.23 -10.36 -7.15
C PRO A 120 11.29 -9.51 -8.02
N CYS A 121 11.86 -8.59 -8.80
CA CYS A 121 11.11 -7.93 -9.87
C CYS A 121 10.47 -9.00 -10.78
N THR A 122 9.14 -9.08 -10.78
CA THR A 122 8.38 -10.12 -11.50
C THR A 122 8.15 -9.80 -12.97
N ALA A 123 8.64 -8.65 -13.45
CA ALA A 123 8.52 -8.28 -14.85
C ALA A 123 9.45 -9.11 -15.72
N ASN A 124 8.87 -10.08 -16.41
CA ASN A 124 9.57 -10.96 -17.34
C ASN A 124 9.73 -10.35 -18.74
N GLU A 125 9.00 -9.27 -19.05
CA GLU A 125 9.06 -8.61 -20.36
C GLU A 125 10.06 -7.45 -20.37
N LYS A 126 11.17 -7.62 -21.09
CA LYS A 126 12.28 -6.63 -21.19
C LYS A 126 11.80 -5.20 -21.50
N ARG A 127 10.81 -5.04 -22.37
CA ARG A 127 10.24 -3.73 -22.72
C ARG A 127 9.57 -3.07 -21.52
N ASN A 128 8.83 -3.83 -20.74
CA ASN A 128 8.17 -3.31 -19.54
C ASN A 128 9.17 -2.92 -18.45
N ILE A 129 10.28 -3.68 -18.32
CA ILE A 129 11.35 -3.36 -17.36
C ILE A 129 11.88 -1.94 -17.58
N GLY A 130 12.04 -1.51 -18.84
CA GLY A 130 12.47 -0.14 -19.16
C GLY A 130 11.48 0.92 -18.68
N THR A 131 10.20 0.79 -19.04
CA THR A 131 9.14 1.74 -18.64
C THR A 131 8.96 1.79 -17.12
N MET A 132 8.95 0.64 -16.44
CA MET A 132 8.85 0.62 -14.97
C MET A 132 10.08 1.24 -14.29
N ARG A 133 11.28 1.02 -14.81
CA ARG A 133 12.50 1.68 -14.27
C ARG A 133 12.39 3.18 -14.39
N GLN A 134 11.99 3.68 -15.55
CA GLN A 134 11.77 5.11 -15.76
C GLN A 134 10.71 5.65 -14.77
N ALA A 135 9.60 4.96 -14.58
CA ALA A 135 8.56 5.37 -13.63
C ALA A 135 9.08 5.44 -12.18
N LEU A 136 9.96 4.50 -11.78
CA LEU A 136 10.58 4.48 -10.45
C LEU A 136 11.67 5.55 -10.29
N ASP A 137 12.43 5.85 -11.34
CA ASP A 137 13.42 6.93 -11.36
C ASP A 137 12.72 8.29 -11.23
N GLU A 138 11.67 8.53 -12.02
CA GLU A 138 10.82 9.72 -11.93
C GLU A 138 10.21 9.88 -10.53
N ALA A 139 9.72 8.80 -9.93
CA ALA A 139 9.19 8.82 -8.57
C ALA A 139 10.28 9.09 -7.52
N THR A 140 11.49 8.55 -7.71
CA THR A 140 12.64 8.78 -6.82
C THR A 140 13.04 10.26 -6.80
N GLU A 141 13.13 10.89 -7.98
CA GLU A 141 13.45 12.32 -8.10
C GLU A 141 12.43 13.18 -7.35
N LYS A 142 11.14 12.97 -7.62
CA LYS A 142 10.05 13.73 -7.00
C LYS A 142 9.97 13.54 -5.49
N TRP A 143 10.14 12.32 -4.99
CA TRP A 143 10.19 12.07 -3.55
C TRP A 143 11.35 12.84 -2.89
N ASN A 144 12.51 12.92 -3.55
CA ASN A 144 13.64 13.69 -3.04
C ASN A 144 13.36 15.21 -3.06
N ASP A 145 12.62 15.72 -4.03
CA ASP A 145 12.16 17.12 -4.04
C ASP A 145 11.18 17.40 -2.90
N LEU A 146 10.22 16.51 -2.67
CA LEU A 146 9.27 16.60 -1.54
C LEU A 146 10.00 16.58 -0.19
N LEU A 147 10.96 15.67 -0.02
CA LEU A 147 11.80 15.60 1.17
C LEU A 147 12.61 16.88 1.38
N ARG A 148 13.18 17.44 0.31
CA ARG A 148 13.93 18.70 0.38
C ARG A 148 13.04 19.83 0.87
N ALA A 149 11.89 20.03 0.23
CA ALA A 149 10.92 21.05 0.60
C ALA A 149 10.43 20.89 2.05
N ALA A 150 10.10 19.65 2.47
CA ALA A 150 9.70 19.37 3.84
C ALA A 150 10.83 19.66 4.85
N SER A 151 12.06 19.29 4.53
CA SER A 151 13.21 19.52 5.41
C SER A 151 13.53 21.02 5.56
N GLU A 152 13.41 21.79 4.47
CA GLU A 152 13.58 23.24 4.48
C GLU A 152 12.49 23.94 5.31
N ALA A 153 11.23 23.52 5.16
CA ALA A 153 10.11 24.08 5.89
C ALA A 153 10.17 23.81 7.41
N GLN A 154 10.75 22.67 7.81
CA GLN A 154 10.74 22.20 9.20
C GLN A 154 12.11 22.30 9.90
N GLY A 155 13.16 22.73 9.20
CA GLY A 155 14.48 22.96 9.79
C GLY A 155 15.27 21.69 10.13
N TRP A 156 15.05 20.59 9.41
CA TRP A 156 15.83 19.35 9.53
C TRP A 156 16.53 19.00 8.21
N LYS A 157 17.34 17.93 8.20
CA LYS A 157 17.95 17.39 6.97
C LYS A 157 17.73 15.88 6.93
N PRO A 158 17.31 15.32 5.78
CA PRO A 158 17.11 13.87 5.66
C PRO A 158 18.42 13.14 5.90
N ARG A 159 18.36 12.03 6.64
CA ARG A 159 19.55 11.17 6.87
C ARG A 159 20.16 10.65 5.57
N HIS A 160 19.31 10.33 4.60
CA HIS A 160 19.69 9.96 3.25
C HIS A 160 18.57 10.31 2.27
N TRP A 161 18.84 10.20 0.97
CA TRP A 161 17.83 10.38 -0.07
C TRP A 161 17.15 9.05 -0.39
N ILE A 162 15.88 9.11 -0.80
CA ILE A 162 15.12 7.94 -1.20
C ILE A 162 15.74 7.32 -2.47
N LYS A 163 15.64 6.00 -2.60
CA LYS A 163 16.06 5.23 -3.79
C LYS A 163 15.06 4.12 -4.07
N LEU A 164 14.19 4.31 -5.05
CA LEU A 164 13.21 3.31 -5.46
C LEU A 164 13.80 2.50 -6.61
N VAL A 165 14.45 1.37 -6.30
CA VAL A 165 15.11 0.53 -7.31
C VAL A 165 14.42 -0.83 -7.45
N PRO A 166 14.25 -1.38 -8.67
CA PRO A 166 13.57 -2.66 -8.84
C PRO A 166 14.27 -3.87 -8.20
N SER A 167 15.56 -3.74 -7.88
CA SER A 167 16.38 -4.82 -7.32
C SER A 167 16.34 -4.89 -5.79
N CYS A 168 15.69 -3.94 -5.12
CA CYS A 168 15.62 -3.89 -3.65
C CYS A 168 14.20 -3.52 -3.23
N HIS A 169 13.50 -4.45 -2.58
CA HIS A 169 12.11 -4.27 -2.11
C HIS A 169 11.16 -3.76 -3.20
N PHE A 170 10.97 -4.56 -4.25
CA PHE A 170 10.21 -4.13 -5.44
C PHE A 170 8.78 -3.69 -5.11
N GLU A 171 8.07 -4.42 -4.25
CA GLU A 171 6.69 -4.05 -3.85
C GLU A 171 6.66 -2.68 -3.17
N LEU A 172 7.52 -2.45 -2.16
CA LEU A 172 7.70 -1.16 -1.48
C LEU A 172 7.93 -0.02 -2.47
N ALA A 173 8.84 -0.21 -3.42
CA ALA A 173 9.15 0.78 -4.44
C ALA A 173 7.92 1.10 -5.32
N CYS A 174 7.19 0.06 -5.72
CA CYS A 174 5.95 0.22 -6.48
C CYS A 174 4.90 1.01 -5.69
N ARG A 175 4.64 0.65 -4.42
CA ARG A 175 3.58 1.28 -3.64
C ARG A 175 3.87 2.77 -3.40
N LEU A 176 5.11 3.14 -3.10
CA LEU A 176 5.53 4.56 -2.99
C LEU A 176 5.41 5.31 -4.31
N ALA A 177 5.79 4.70 -5.43
CA ALA A 177 5.68 5.33 -6.74
C ALA A 177 4.23 5.52 -7.18
N PHE A 178 3.37 4.52 -7.00
CA PHE A 178 1.95 4.62 -7.33
C PHE A 178 1.21 5.62 -6.45
N ALA A 179 1.46 5.63 -5.14
CA ALA A 179 0.83 6.60 -4.24
C ALA A 179 1.17 8.05 -4.64
N LEU A 180 2.44 8.30 -4.94
CA LEU A 180 2.88 9.58 -5.49
C LEU A 180 2.19 9.90 -6.81
N LYS A 181 2.17 8.96 -7.76
CA LYS A 181 1.53 9.19 -9.06
C LYS A 181 0.03 9.51 -8.95
N VAL A 182 -0.65 8.88 -8.01
CA VAL A 182 -2.07 9.16 -7.73
C VAL A 182 -2.25 10.55 -7.13
N ALA A 183 -1.38 10.97 -6.21
CA ALA A 183 -1.36 12.33 -5.68
C ALA A 183 -1.10 13.37 -6.78
N GLU A 184 -0.18 13.10 -7.72
CA GLU A 184 0.06 13.98 -8.87
C GLU A 184 -1.17 14.16 -9.78
N MET A 185 -2.09 13.20 -9.79
CA MET A 185 -3.36 13.30 -10.52
C MET A 185 -4.42 14.12 -9.76
N GLY A 186 -4.06 14.78 -8.66
CA GLY A 186 -4.96 15.62 -7.85
C GLY A 186 -5.91 14.82 -6.95
N ILE A 187 -5.49 13.63 -6.54
CA ILE A 187 -6.26 12.77 -5.63
C ILE A 187 -5.48 12.67 -4.32
N PRO A 188 -6.00 13.18 -3.19
CA PRO A 188 -5.43 12.94 -1.87
C PRO A 188 -5.19 11.45 -1.62
N VAL A 189 -4.02 11.08 -1.08
CA VAL A 189 -3.66 9.68 -0.81
C VAL A 189 -3.18 9.50 0.62
N ALA A 190 -3.66 8.43 1.26
CA ALA A 190 -3.04 7.84 2.45
C ALA A 190 -2.51 6.46 2.08
N LEU A 191 -1.19 6.34 1.92
CA LEU A 191 -0.50 5.08 1.72
C LEU A 191 -0.22 4.45 3.09
N VAL A 192 -0.83 3.31 3.38
CA VAL A 192 -0.70 2.61 4.66
C VAL A 192 0.12 1.34 4.48
N TYR A 193 1.22 1.24 5.23
CA TYR A 193 1.94 -0.01 5.44
C TYR A 193 1.41 -0.66 6.71
N LEU A 194 0.61 -1.71 6.53
CA LEU A 194 -0.13 -2.38 7.59
C LEU A 194 0.57 -3.66 8.03
N GLY A 195 0.97 -3.72 9.31
CA GLY A 195 1.40 -4.94 9.97
C GLY A 195 0.24 -5.61 10.71
N PHE A 196 -0.16 -6.80 10.30
CA PHE A 196 -1.10 -7.59 11.09
C PHE A 196 -0.41 -8.22 12.29
N LEU A 197 -0.99 -8.00 13.48
CA LEU A 197 -0.47 -8.49 14.74
C LEU A 197 -1.05 -9.87 15.08
N ARG A 198 -0.25 -10.69 15.76
CA ARG A 198 -0.65 -12.01 16.29
C ARG A 198 -1.28 -12.91 15.21
N ALA A 199 -0.56 -13.09 14.10
CA ALA A 199 -0.91 -14.04 13.06
C ALA A 199 -0.58 -15.48 13.45
N GLU A 200 -1.14 -15.94 14.57
CA GLU A 200 -0.86 -17.24 15.20
C GLU A 200 -1.06 -18.43 14.23
N GLU A 201 -1.98 -18.29 13.27
CA GLU A 201 -2.20 -19.27 12.20
C GLU A 201 -0.98 -19.50 11.29
N LEU A 202 0.05 -18.65 11.39
CA LEU A 202 1.29 -18.70 10.65
C LEU A 202 2.46 -19.25 11.48
N GLU A 203 2.33 -19.44 12.79
CA GLU A 203 3.39 -20.07 13.61
C GLU A 203 3.66 -21.51 13.17
N GLU A 204 2.60 -22.23 12.75
CA GLU A 204 2.69 -23.57 12.16
C GLU A 204 3.60 -23.62 10.91
N GLN A 205 3.90 -22.47 10.30
CA GLN A 205 4.74 -22.31 9.11
C GLN A 205 6.15 -21.77 9.44
N ASN A 206 6.58 -21.81 10.71
CA ASN A 206 7.85 -21.24 11.19
C ASN A 206 8.05 -19.76 10.84
N CYS A 207 6.94 -19.02 10.70
CA CYS A 207 6.99 -17.59 10.42
C CYS A 207 7.19 -16.81 11.72
N ILE A 208 8.04 -15.78 11.68
CA ILE A 208 8.19 -14.87 12.82
C ILE A 208 7.07 -13.83 12.71
N LEU A 209 6.29 -13.69 13.77
CA LEU A 209 5.11 -12.83 13.84
C LEU A 209 5.42 -11.46 14.43
N PHE A 210 4.58 -10.48 14.10
CA PHE A 210 4.55 -9.20 14.82
C PHE A 210 3.63 -9.31 16.05
N ARG A 211 4.16 -9.09 17.25
CA ARG A 211 3.39 -9.18 18.50
C ARG A 211 2.70 -7.87 18.85
N ASN A 212 3.33 -6.76 18.48
CA ASN A 212 2.85 -5.41 18.76
C ASN A 212 3.23 -4.43 17.63
N ALA A 213 2.67 -3.22 17.67
CA ALA A 213 2.89 -2.20 16.65
C ALA A 213 4.35 -1.70 16.59
N GLU A 214 5.07 -1.71 17.71
CA GLU A 214 6.47 -1.28 17.79
C GLU A 214 7.38 -2.26 17.05
N GLU A 215 7.18 -3.57 17.22
CA GLU A 215 7.90 -4.61 16.49
C GLU A 215 7.70 -4.47 14.97
N TRP A 216 6.46 -4.22 14.52
CA TRP A 216 6.18 -3.95 13.10
C TRP A 216 6.93 -2.71 12.60
N ARG A 217 6.85 -1.60 13.35
CA ARG A 217 7.49 -0.33 12.99
C ARG A 217 9.00 -0.47 12.89
N LEU A 218 9.63 -1.02 13.91
CA LEU A 218 11.08 -1.21 13.96
C LEU A 218 11.56 -2.11 12.84
N TRP A 219 10.81 -3.19 12.56
CA TRP A 219 11.14 -4.08 11.47
C TRP A 219 11.03 -3.39 10.11
N LEU A 220 9.96 -2.63 9.84
CA LEU A 220 9.79 -1.90 8.59
C LEU A 220 10.94 -0.89 8.42
N ALA A 221 11.20 -0.07 9.43
CA ALA A 221 12.27 0.93 9.41
C ALA A 221 13.64 0.29 9.16
N GLU A 222 13.99 -0.78 9.88
CA GLU A 222 15.26 -1.48 9.72
C GLU A 222 15.39 -2.11 8.33
N LYS A 223 14.31 -2.68 7.78
CA LYS A 223 14.31 -3.28 6.45
C LYS A 223 14.46 -2.24 5.35
N THR A 224 13.88 -1.06 5.50
CA THR A 224 13.89 -0.02 4.46
C THR A 224 14.96 1.04 4.67
N LYS A 225 15.77 0.99 5.74
CA LYS A 225 16.72 2.05 6.14
C LYS A 225 17.75 2.49 5.09
N GLN A 226 17.95 1.69 4.04
CA GLN A 226 18.89 2.02 2.95
C GLN A 226 18.19 2.64 1.74
N THR A 227 16.86 2.51 1.64
CA THR A 227 16.06 2.90 0.47
C THR A 227 15.05 3.99 0.79
N VAL A 228 14.45 3.98 1.99
CA VAL A 228 13.40 4.91 2.42
C VAL A 228 13.83 5.61 3.72
N PRO A 229 14.02 6.93 3.70
CA PRO A 229 14.35 7.70 4.91
C PRO A 229 13.24 7.61 5.96
N GLU A 230 13.63 7.60 7.24
CA GLU A 230 12.68 7.48 8.36
C GLU A 230 11.65 8.62 8.37
N GLU A 231 12.03 9.79 7.88
CA GLU A 231 11.22 11.00 7.84
C GLU A 231 10.01 10.90 6.89
N ILE A 232 9.98 9.89 6.00
CA ILE A 232 8.80 9.60 5.17
C ILE A 232 7.67 8.97 6.01
N TRP A 233 8.01 8.18 7.02
CA TRP A 233 7.04 7.43 7.79
C TRP A 233 6.24 8.31 8.74
N ASP A 234 4.91 8.15 8.71
CA ASP A 234 3.91 8.94 9.43
C ASP A 234 3.94 10.44 9.14
N SER A 235 4.37 10.79 7.94
CA SER A 235 4.44 12.17 7.45
C SER A 235 3.42 12.41 6.34
N THR A 236 3.07 13.69 6.15
CA THR A 236 2.27 14.16 5.01
C THR A 236 3.09 15.12 4.17
N PHE A 237 3.05 14.92 2.86
CA PHE A 237 3.74 15.71 1.86
C PHE A 237 2.73 16.41 0.96
N ASP A 238 3.07 17.62 0.52
CA ASP A 238 2.25 18.37 -0.43
C ASP A 238 2.73 18.12 -1.87
N VAL A 239 1.91 17.41 -2.64
CA VAL A 239 2.13 17.12 -4.06
C VAL A 239 1.30 18.08 -4.89
N ASN A 240 1.85 19.26 -5.21
CA ASN A 240 1.19 20.30 -6.01
C ASN A 240 -0.20 20.72 -5.47
N GLY A 241 -0.32 20.93 -4.16
CA GLY A 241 -1.57 21.23 -3.45
C GLY A 241 -2.38 19.99 -3.05
N THR A 242 -1.88 18.78 -3.31
CA THR A 242 -2.57 17.51 -3.02
C THR A 242 -1.82 16.74 -1.91
N PRO A 243 -2.46 16.44 -0.77
CA PRO A 243 -1.79 15.75 0.32
C PRO A 243 -1.53 14.27 0.00
N LEU A 244 -0.31 13.84 0.31
CA LEU A 244 0.14 12.44 0.30
C LEU A 244 0.68 12.09 1.68
N SER A 245 -0.05 11.26 2.41
CA SER A 245 0.38 10.73 3.71
C SER A 245 0.94 9.33 3.55
N VAL A 246 2.07 9.02 4.20
CA VAL A 246 2.65 7.67 4.24
C VAL A 246 2.65 7.20 5.68
N LEU A 247 1.85 6.18 5.99
CA LEU A 247 1.49 5.79 7.35
C LEU A 247 1.97 4.39 7.66
N VAL A 248 2.51 4.19 8.86
CA VAL A 248 2.85 2.87 9.39
C VAL A 248 1.83 2.50 10.44
N ARG A 249 1.06 1.43 10.21
CA ARG A 249 -0.05 1.02 11.09
C ARG A 249 0.04 -0.45 11.41
N ALA A 250 -0.59 -0.81 12.53
CA ALA A 250 -0.74 -2.19 12.92
C ALA A 250 -2.18 -2.48 13.34
N ALA A 251 -2.66 -3.69 13.05
CA ALA A 251 -4.01 -4.10 13.41
C ALA A 251 -4.05 -5.55 13.90
N SER A 252 -4.89 -5.82 14.89
CA SER A 252 -5.26 -7.17 15.29
C SER A 252 -6.58 -7.55 14.59
N VAL A 253 -6.55 -8.63 13.84
CA VAL A 253 -7.71 -9.18 13.14
C VAL A 253 -7.76 -10.67 13.41
N ASP A 254 -8.67 -11.07 14.28
CA ASP A 254 -8.82 -12.49 14.62
C ASP A 254 -9.51 -13.21 13.48
N LEU A 255 -8.86 -14.27 12.98
CA LEU A 255 -9.47 -15.16 12.00
C LEU A 255 -10.45 -16.10 12.71
N PRO A 256 -11.59 -16.45 12.08
CA PRO A 256 -12.45 -17.49 12.62
C PRO A 256 -11.66 -18.81 12.74
N PRO A 257 -11.94 -19.63 13.78
CA PRO A 257 -11.25 -20.89 13.96
C PRO A 257 -11.39 -21.76 12.71
N ARG A 258 -10.32 -22.47 12.33
CA ARG A 258 -10.38 -23.46 11.26
C ARG A 258 -11.46 -24.47 11.64
N ASN A 259 -12.56 -24.53 10.91
CA ASN A 259 -13.50 -25.63 11.06
C ASN A 259 -12.72 -26.92 10.76
N ALA A 260 -12.50 -27.74 11.78
CA ALA A 260 -12.03 -29.10 11.62
C ALA A 260 -13.17 -29.91 10.99
N GLY A 261 -13.19 -30.05 9.67
CA GLY A 261 -14.11 -30.96 8.99
C GLY A 261 -14.74 -30.40 7.72
N GLY A 262 -14.47 -31.11 6.62
CA GLY A 262 -15.00 -30.92 5.27
C GLY A 262 -14.17 -31.72 4.30
#